data_AF-A0A7X3V730-F1
#
_entry.id   AF-A0A7X3V730-F1
#
_cell.length_a   1.000
_cell.length_b   1.000
_cell.length_c   1.000
_cell.angle_alpha   90.00
_cell.angle_beta   90.00
_cell.angle_gamma   90.00
#
_symmetry.space_group_name_H-M   'P 1'
#
loop_
_entity.id
_entity.type
_entity.pdbx_description
1 polymer ?
#
loop_
_entity_poly.entity_id
_entity_poly.type
_entity_poly.pdbx_seq_one_letter_code
_entity_poly.pdbx_strand_id
1 'polypeptide(L)'
;MTSTVRRKASEIAKSWHVVDAADRPLGRVATEVATLLRGKHKPTYEPHLDDGDFVVIVNAGQVRLSGRKAEQKVYYRHSGYPGNLRKRTFAEQMARAPERVLERSVWGMLPKGPLGKRMRRHLKVYAGAEHPHQAQITGSERAAEAAAQAAEEALQASIANPTPPPRLRPLSVPETPTPRLTRREKVAAWLAELEEARAAAEADAAAMAEVEDDAPEDDPVAEAEPAAEADAAATAEVEDDLPEEDDAPEDEPVAEAEPAAEAAAADEPEDESEEK
;
A
#
# COMPACT_ATOMS: atom_id res chain seq x y z
N MET A 1 -18.50 -7.00 -3.77
CA MET A 1 -17.45 -5.97 -3.83
C MET A 1 -16.54 -6.28 -5.02
N THR A 2 -16.17 -5.28 -5.82
CA THR A 2 -15.30 -5.44 -7.00
C THR A 2 -13.85 -5.70 -6.58
N SER A 3 -13.09 -6.42 -7.42
CA SER A 3 -11.68 -6.72 -7.18
C SER A 3 -10.81 -5.47 -7.39
N THR A 4 -10.41 -4.83 -6.29
CA THR A 4 -9.42 -3.75 -6.28
C THR A 4 -8.10 -4.32 -5.74
N VAL A 5 -7.01 -4.15 -6.50
CA VAL A 5 -5.69 -4.61 -6.09
C VAL A 5 -5.20 -3.77 -4.90
N ARG A 6 -4.87 -4.43 -3.79
CA ARG A 6 -4.28 -3.83 -2.58
C ARG A 6 -2.84 -4.32 -2.47
N ARG A 7 -1.91 -3.43 -2.12
CA ARG A 7 -0.51 -3.79 -1.98
C ARG A 7 -0.19 -4.22 -0.55
N LYS A 8 0.79 -5.11 -0.44
CA LYS A 8 1.42 -5.46 0.83
C LYS A 8 2.65 -4.60 1.04
N ALA A 9 2.98 -4.30 2.29
CA ALA A 9 4.16 -3.50 2.63
C ALA A 9 5.48 -4.13 2.14
N SER A 10 5.54 -5.45 1.99
CA SER A 10 6.70 -6.20 1.51
C SER A 10 6.97 -6.05 0.01
N GLU A 11 5.96 -5.65 -0.77
CA GLU A 11 6.05 -5.53 -2.23
C GLU A 11 6.48 -4.12 -2.69
N ILE A 12 6.69 -3.20 -1.75
CA ILE A 12 7.02 -1.81 -2.02
C ILE A 12 8.49 -1.67 -2.40
N ALA A 13 8.75 -1.39 -3.67
CA ALA A 13 10.07 -1.00 -4.16
C ALA A 13 10.24 0.53 -4.12
N LYS A 14 11.28 1.00 -3.44
CA LYS A 14 11.62 2.42 -3.31
C LYS A 14 12.86 2.75 -4.12
N SER A 15 12.78 3.74 -4.99
CA SER A 15 13.92 4.26 -5.73
C SER A 15 14.56 5.45 -5.01
N TRP A 16 15.76 5.83 -5.47
CA TRP A 16 16.46 7.02 -5.02
C TRP A 16 16.42 8.07 -6.12
N HIS A 17 16.09 9.31 -5.74
CA HIS A 17 16.06 10.46 -6.64
C HIS A 17 17.02 11.53 -6.14
N VAL A 18 17.73 12.17 -7.07
CA VAL A 18 18.57 13.34 -6.79
C VAL A 18 17.92 14.56 -7.43
N VAL A 19 17.69 15.59 -6.62
CA VAL A 19 17.07 16.85 -7.07
C VAL A 19 18.04 17.99 -6.81
N ASP A 20 18.42 18.69 -7.87
CA ASP A 20 19.19 19.93 -7.74
C ASP A 20 18.27 21.11 -7.42
N ALA A 21 18.61 21.84 -6.37
CA ALA A 21 17.89 23.00 -5.89
C ALA A 21 18.51 24.34 -6.30
N ALA A 22 19.66 24.32 -7.01
CA ALA A 22 20.33 25.53 -7.48
C ALA A 22 19.42 26.41 -8.35
N ASP A 23 19.34 27.70 -8.02
CA ASP A 23 18.58 28.73 -8.74
C ASP A 23 17.06 28.47 -8.92
N ARG A 24 16.53 27.42 -8.29
CA ARG A 24 15.10 27.10 -8.33
C ARG A 24 14.36 27.78 -7.17
N PRO A 25 13.09 28.18 -7.38
CA PRO A 25 12.29 28.76 -6.32
C PRO A 25 11.93 27.72 -5.25
N LEU A 26 12.17 28.05 -3.97
CA LEU A 26 11.99 27.17 -2.80
C LEU A 26 10.69 26.35 -2.83
N GLY A 27 9.57 27.01 -3.12
CA GLY A 27 8.26 26.37 -3.10
C GLY A 27 8.07 25.32 -4.20
N ARG A 28 8.65 25.52 -5.39
CA ARG A 28 8.50 24.57 -6.51
C ARG A 28 9.28 23.30 -6.23
N VAL A 29 10.52 23.44 -5.76
CA VAL A 29 11.37 22.31 -5.34
C VAL A 29 10.67 21.53 -4.23
N ALA A 30 10.14 22.22 -3.21
CA ALA A 30 9.45 21.56 -2.11
C ALA A 30 8.21 20.76 -2.55
N THR A 31 7.41 21.29 -3.50
CA THR A 31 6.20 20.59 -4.00
C THR A 31 6.57 19.33 -4.79
N GLU A 32 7.58 19.42 -5.66
CA GLU A 32 8.07 18.30 -6.46
C GLU A 32 8.57 17.18 -5.54
N VAL A 33 9.44 17.53 -4.60
CA VAL A 33 9.99 16.59 -3.61
C VAL A 33 8.89 15.98 -2.74
N ALA A 34 7.91 16.77 -2.27
CA ALA A 34 6.82 16.25 -1.47
C ALA A 34 5.93 15.26 -2.24
N THR A 35 5.84 15.39 -3.56
CA THR A 35 5.09 14.46 -4.43
C THR A 35 5.83 13.14 -4.56
N LEU A 36 7.16 13.17 -4.70
CA LEU A 36 8.02 11.99 -4.71
C LEU A 36 7.98 11.25 -3.36
N LEU A 37 8.15 11.97 -2.25
CA LEU A 37 8.11 11.41 -0.88
C LEU A 37 6.75 10.80 -0.52
N ARG A 38 5.66 11.24 -1.15
CA ARG A 38 4.33 10.67 -0.93
C ARG A 38 4.07 9.44 -1.80
N GLY A 39 4.86 9.23 -2.86
CA GLY A 39 4.63 8.16 -3.83
C GLY A 39 3.50 8.44 -4.82
N LYS A 40 2.97 9.66 -4.86
CA LYS A 40 1.83 10.03 -5.74
C LYS A 40 2.12 9.93 -7.25
N HIS A 41 3.39 9.84 -7.61
CA HIS A 41 3.83 9.68 -8.99
C HIS A 41 3.72 8.22 -9.46
N LYS A 42 3.63 7.25 -8.53
CA LYS A 42 3.43 5.84 -8.86
C LYS A 42 1.94 5.52 -8.97
N PRO A 43 1.52 4.72 -9.96
CA PRO A 43 0.13 4.27 -10.07
C PRO A 43 -0.26 3.29 -8.95
N THR A 44 0.73 2.75 -8.23
CA THR A 44 0.55 1.84 -7.08
C THR A 44 0.23 2.56 -5.76
N TYR A 45 0.05 3.88 -5.79
CA TYR A 45 -0.12 4.69 -4.58
C TYR A 45 -1.29 4.19 -3.70
N GLU A 46 -0.96 3.90 -2.45
CA GLU A 46 -1.90 3.46 -1.43
C GLU A 46 -1.85 4.40 -0.21
N PRO A 47 -2.97 5.04 0.20
CA PRO A 47 -2.95 6.13 1.19
C PRO A 47 -2.43 5.77 2.59
N HIS A 48 -2.58 4.51 3.00
CA HIS A 48 -2.20 4.03 4.33
C HIS A 48 -0.78 3.47 4.38
N LEU A 49 -0.17 3.22 3.22
CA LEU A 49 1.19 2.69 3.09
C LEU A 49 2.18 3.80 2.73
N ASP A 50 3.45 3.48 2.97
CA ASP A 50 4.59 4.35 2.74
C ASP A 50 5.29 3.96 1.43
N ASP A 51 4.64 4.27 0.30
CA ASP A 51 5.06 3.91 -1.06
C ASP A 51 5.98 4.97 -1.72
N GLY A 52 6.38 5.98 -0.93
CA GLY A 52 7.23 7.07 -1.36
C GLY A 52 8.71 6.70 -1.46
N ASP A 53 9.40 7.41 -2.34
CA ASP A 53 10.82 7.18 -2.64
C ASP A 53 11.77 7.97 -1.73
N PHE A 54 13.05 7.63 -1.78
CA PHE A 54 14.11 8.40 -1.16
C PHE A 54 14.50 9.57 -2.04
N VAL A 55 14.63 10.76 -1.44
CA VAL A 55 14.97 11.97 -2.19
C VAL A 55 16.15 12.66 -1.54
N VAL A 56 17.18 12.90 -2.33
CA VAL A 56 18.37 13.66 -1.97
C VAL A 56 18.29 15.01 -2.67
N ILE A 57 18.28 16.09 -1.89
CA ILE A 57 18.37 17.45 -2.41
C ILE A 57 19.81 17.93 -2.28
N VAL A 58 20.37 18.40 -3.40
CA VAL A 58 21.70 19.03 -3.45
C VAL A 58 21.59 20.54 -3.67
N ASN A 59 22.67 21.26 -3.37
CA ASN A 59 22.77 22.72 -3.51
C ASN A 59 21.67 23.49 -2.76
N ALA A 60 21.30 23.02 -1.55
CA ALA A 60 20.34 23.71 -0.71
C ALA A 60 20.75 25.16 -0.39
N GLY A 61 22.05 25.48 -0.46
CA GLY A 61 22.59 26.84 -0.29
C GLY A 61 22.23 27.85 -1.39
N GLN A 62 21.78 27.38 -2.56
CA GLN A 62 21.57 28.22 -3.75
C GLN A 62 20.09 28.40 -4.14
N VAL A 63 19.18 28.05 -3.22
CA VAL A 63 17.73 28.16 -3.45
C VAL A 63 17.30 29.62 -3.53
N ARG A 64 16.47 29.94 -4.53
CA ARG A 64 15.97 31.30 -4.74
C ARG A 64 14.60 31.53 -4.09
N LEU A 65 14.39 32.77 -3.66
CA LEU A 65 13.07 33.31 -3.32
C LEU A 65 12.75 34.48 -4.25
N SER A 66 11.48 34.64 -4.59
CA SER A 66 11.04 35.75 -5.44
C SER A 66 10.88 37.05 -4.64
N GLY A 67 11.27 38.17 -5.24
CA GLY A 67 11.07 39.52 -4.69
C GLY A 67 11.82 39.76 -3.38
N ARG A 68 11.23 40.55 -2.47
CA ARG A 68 11.82 40.95 -1.18
C ARG A 68 11.65 39.92 -0.06
N LYS A 69 11.23 38.69 -0.39
CA LYS A 69 10.90 37.64 0.59
C LYS A 69 12.11 37.15 1.38
N ALA A 70 13.32 37.26 0.83
CA ALA A 70 14.54 36.84 1.51
C ALA A 70 14.78 37.61 2.82
N GLU A 71 14.38 38.88 2.88
CA GLU A 71 14.51 39.73 4.06
C GLU A 71 13.25 39.70 4.93
N GLN A 72 12.07 39.70 4.28
CA GLN A 72 10.78 39.82 4.96
C GLN A 72 10.32 38.51 5.61
N LYS A 73 10.76 37.35 5.12
CA LYS A 73 10.30 36.07 5.66
C LYS A 73 10.99 35.78 6.98
N VAL A 74 10.21 35.81 8.06
CA VAL A 74 10.67 35.50 9.41
C VAL A 74 10.20 34.10 9.83
N TYR A 75 11.12 33.32 10.36
CA TYR A 75 10.88 32.03 11.02
C TYR A 75 10.77 32.23 12.53
N TYR A 76 9.63 31.85 13.08
CA TYR A 76 9.38 31.83 14.51
C TYR A 76 9.55 30.42 15.07
N ARG A 77 10.06 30.35 16.30
CA ARG A 77 10.01 29.18 17.18
C ARG A 77 9.87 29.64 18.63
N HIS A 78 9.19 28.85 19.43
CA HIS A 78 9.02 29.06 20.86
C HIS A 78 9.46 27.80 21.60
N SER A 79 10.04 27.94 22.79
CA SER A 79 10.49 26.78 23.57
C SER A 79 9.41 26.21 24.49
N GLY A 80 8.31 26.93 24.70
CA GLY A 80 7.28 26.61 25.70
C GLY A 80 7.37 27.43 27.00
N TYR A 81 8.48 28.14 27.23
CA TYR A 81 8.67 29.01 28.40
C TYR A 81 8.28 30.46 28.07
N PRO A 82 7.68 31.22 29.02
CA PRO A 82 7.25 32.59 28.78
C PRO A 82 8.42 33.48 28.32
N GLY A 83 8.17 34.34 27.32
CA GLY A 83 9.17 35.28 26.78
C GLY A 83 10.24 34.69 25.86
N ASN A 84 10.27 33.37 25.60
CA ASN A 84 11.32 32.74 24.80
C ASN A 84 10.96 32.57 23.32
N LEU A 85 10.38 33.61 22.71
CA LEU A 85 10.12 33.64 21.26
C LEU A 85 11.42 33.96 20.52
N ARG A 86 11.85 33.03 19.66
CA ARG A 86 13.03 33.21 18.81
C ARG A 86 12.58 33.44 17.37
N LYS A 87 12.91 34.61 16.84
CA LYS A 87 12.74 34.98 15.43
C LYS A 87 14.06 34.90 14.69
N ARG A 88 14.03 34.50 13.43
CA ARG A 88 15.16 34.55 12.49
C ARG A 88 14.66 34.93 11.11
N THR A 89 15.39 35.77 10.40
CA THR A 89 15.07 36.04 8.99
C THR A 89 15.46 34.84 8.11
N PHE A 90 14.95 34.80 6.88
CA PHE A 90 15.34 33.78 5.92
C PHE A 90 16.82 33.88 5.57
N ALA A 91 17.34 35.09 5.35
CA ALA A 91 18.76 35.31 5.09
C ALA A 91 19.66 34.74 6.21
N GLU A 92 19.34 35.02 7.47
CA GLU A 92 20.06 34.45 8.62
C GLU A 92 19.98 32.93 8.68
N GLN A 93 18.82 32.36 8.37
CA GLN A 93 18.60 30.92 8.41
C GLN A 93 19.38 30.23 7.28
N MET A 94 19.48 30.86 6.11
CA MET A 94 20.23 30.39 4.96
C MET A 94 21.74 30.37 5.23
N ALA A 95 22.27 31.41 5.88
CA ALA A 95 23.69 31.49 6.23
C ALA A 95 24.10 30.43 7.28
N ARG A 96 23.21 30.11 8.22
CA ARG A 96 23.51 29.17 9.31
C ARG A 96 23.28 27.72 8.96
N ALA A 97 22.12 27.41 8.37
CA ALA A 97 21.68 26.05 8.11
C ALA A 97 20.65 26.07 6.95
N PRO A 98 21.13 26.10 5.69
CA PRO A 98 20.26 26.16 4.52
C PRO A 98 19.39 24.91 4.39
N GLU A 99 19.88 23.75 4.86
CA GLU A 99 19.17 22.47 4.85
C GLU A 99 17.80 22.57 5.55
N ARG A 100 17.76 23.23 6.73
CA ARG A 100 16.54 23.38 7.53
C ARG A 100 15.44 24.16 6.84
N VAL A 101 15.80 25.06 5.91
CA VAL A 101 14.83 25.84 5.13
C VAL A 101 14.02 24.92 4.23
N LEU A 102 14.70 24.03 3.51
CA LEU A 102 14.08 23.05 2.62
C LEU A 102 13.35 21.97 3.42
N GLU A 103 13.97 21.42 4.46
CA GLU A 103 13.32 20.43 5.34
C GLU A 103 12.01 20.95 5.92
N ARG A 104 11.99 22.19 6.43
CA ARG A 104 10.78 22.79 7.01
C ARG A 104 9.71 23.04 5.96
N SER A 105 10.12 23.45 4.76
CA SER A 105 9.20 23.69 3.63
C SER A 105 8.55 22.39 3.16
N VAL A 106 9.34 21.34 2.94
CA VAL A 106 8.84 20.01 2.55
C VAL A 106 7.99 19.39 3.65
N TRP A 107 8.42 19.49 4.92
CA TRP A 107 7.63 19.01 6.05
C TRP A 107 6.25 19.65 6.08
N GLY A 108 6.15 20.96 5.79
CA GLY A 108 4.89 21.68 5.67
C GLY A 108 3.90 21.08 4.66
N MET A 109 4.39 20.38 3.64
CA MET A 109 3.59 19.78 2.56
C MET A 109 3.26 18.29 2.78
N LEU A 110 3.74 17.69 3.88
CA LEU A 110 3.47 16.30 4.26
C LEU A 110 2.37 16.19 5.33
N PRO A 111 1.63 15.06 5.37
CA PRO A 111 0.61 14.83 6.40
C PRO A 111 1.24 14.81 7.80
N LYS A 112 0.55 15.33 8.82
CA LYS A 112 1.09 15.50 10.18
C LYS A 112 0.91 14.28 11.09
N GLY A 113 0.77 13.09 10.51
CA GLY A 113 0.63 11.83 11.25
C GLY A 113 1.94 11.06 11.42
N PRO A 114 1.89 9.86 12.03
CA PRO A 114 3.01 8.92 12.11
C PRO A 114 3.58 8.58 10.72
N LEU A 115 2.70 8.35 9.74
CA LEU A 115 3.10 8.07 8.36
C LEU A 115 3.93 9.20 7.75
N GLY A 116 3.51 10.47 7.91
CA GLY A 116 4.28 11.60 7.43
C GLY A 116 5.62 11.76 8.12
N LYS A 117 5.71 11.46 9.43
CA LYS A 117 7.01 11.41 10.14
C LYS A 117 7.94 10.35 9.54
N ARG A 118 7.41 9.21 9.10
CA ARG A 118 8.17 8.18 8.39
C ARG A 118 8.67 8.71 7.04
N MET A 119 7.78 9.25 6.21
CA MET A 119 8.11 9.84 4.91
C MET A 119 9.20 10.92 5.02
N ARG A 120 9.14 11.78 6.05
CA ARG A 120 10.16 12.81 6.31
C ARG A 120 11.56 12.22 6.46
N ARG A 121 11.72 11.00 7.00
CA ARG A 121 13.04 10.39 7.20
C ARG A 121 13.73 10.00 5.89
N HIS A 122 12.96 9.85 4.81
CA HIS A 122 13.50 9.53 3.48
C HIS A 122 14.09 10.75 2.77
N LEU A 123 13.79 11.96 3.24
CA LEU A 123 14.40 13.18 2.73
C LEU A 123 15.83 13.33 3.28
N LYS A 124 16.79 13.58 2.39
CA LYS A 124 18.16 14.00 2.70
C LYS A 124 18.43 15.33 2.01
N VAL A 125 18.98 16.30 2.73
CA VAL A 125 19.25 17.64 2.21
C VAL A 125 20.70 17.98 2.50
N TYR A 126 21.42 18.44 1.48
CA TYR A 126 22.81 18.86 1.58
C TYR A 126 22.97 20.29 1.10
N ALA A 127 23.77 21.07 1.83
CA ALA A 127 24.08 22.45 1.47
C ALA A 127 24.83 22.55 0.12
N GLY A 128 25.77 21.62 -0.13
CA GLY A 128 26.60 21.56 -1.33
C GLY A 128 26.11 20.57 -2.38
N ALA A 129 26.92 20.39 -3.43
CA ALA A 129 26.64 19.48 -4.54
C ALA A 129 26.92 18.01 -4.21
N GLU A 130 27.77 17.76 -3.20
CA GLU A 130 28.21 16.42 -2.83
C GLU A 130 27.30 15.78 -1.79
N HIS A 131 27.05 14.47 -1.96
CA HIS A 131 26.32 13.64 -1.01
C HIS A 131 27.02 12.28 -0.83
N PRO A 132 26.98 11.68 0.38
CA PRO A 132 27.59 10.37 0.64
C PRO A 132 26.78 9.18 0.08
N HIS A 133 25.59 9.42 -0.50
CA HIS A 133 24.64 8.37 -0.88
C HIS A 133 24.82 7.80 -2.31
N GLN A 134 26.00 7.95 -2.90
CA GLN A 134 26.28 7.54 -4.29
C GLN A 134 25.99 6.06 -4.55
N ALA A 135 26.36 5.16 -3.63
CA ALA A 135 26.15 3.72 -3.79
C ALA A 135 24.66 3.34 -3.93
N GLN A 136 23.78 4.05 -3.22
CA GLN A 136 22.34 3.79 -3.24
C GLN A 136 21.69 4.31 -4.52
N ILE A 137 22.15 5.47 -5.00
CA ILE A 137 21.68 6.07 -6.25
C ILE A 137 22.03 5.15 -7.42
N THR A 138 23.31 4.78 -7.56
CA THR A 138 23.75 3.88 -8.64
C THR A 138 23.08 2.50 -8.55
N GLY A 139 22.82 2.00 -7.34
CA GLY A 139 22.05 0.77 -7.16
C GLY A 139 20.61 0.88 -7.67
N SER A 140 19.95 2.02 -7.42
CA SER A 140 18.59 2.27 -7.88
C SER A 140 18.49 2.51 -9.38
N GLU A 141 19.46 3.20 -9.99
CA GLU A 141 19.53 3.44 -11.43
C GLU A 141 19.72 2.12 -12.17
N ARG A 142 20.65 1.27 -11.73
CA ARG A 142 20.83 -0.08 -12.29
C ARG A 142 19.59 -0.95 -12.14
N ALA A 143 18.90 -0.88 -11.00
CA ALA A 143 17.65 -1.60 -10.79
C ALA A 143 16.54 -1.08 -11.72
N ALA A 144 16.47 0.22 -11.96
CA ALA A 144 15.51 0.83 -12.88
C ALA A 144 15.80 0.48 -14.34
N GLU A 145 17.07 0.51 -14.75
CA GLU A 145 17.51 0.11 -16.09
C GLU A 145 17.23 -1.38 -16.36
N ALA A 146 17.52 -2.26 -15.40
CA ALA A 146 17.20 -3.68 -15.51
C ALA A 146 15.69 -3.94 -15.61
N ALA A 147 14.88 -3.18 -14.86
CA ALA A 147 13.42 -3.26 -14.94
C ALA A 147 12.87 -2.74 -16.28
N ALA A 148 13.46 -1.68 -16.83
CA ALA A 148 13.10 -1.14 -18.15
C ALA A 148 13.49 -2.12 -19.27
N GLN A 149 14.69 -2.70 -19.21
CA GLN A 149 15.14 -3.75 -20.14
C GLN A 149 14.24 -4.98 -20.07
N ALA A 150 13.86 -5.44 -18.89
CA ALA A 150 12.92 -6.55 -18.74
C ALA A 150 11.52 -6.22 -19.28
N ALA A 151 11.04 -4.99 -19.15
CA ALA A 151 9.77 -4.55 -19.71
C ALA A 151 9.83 -4.44 -21.25
N GLU A 152 10.94 -3.96 -21.80
CA GLU A 152 11.21 -3.91 -23.23
C GLU A 152 11.36 -5.32 -23.82
N GLU A 153 12.08 -6.21 -23.15
CA GLU A 153 12.19 -7.62 -23.50
C GLU A 153 10.83 -8.32 -23.42
N ALA A 154 10.00 -8.03 -22.41
CA ALA A 154 8.65 -8.56 -22.32
C ALA A 154 7.75 -8.02 -23.44
N LEU A 155 7.88 -6.74 -23.80
CA LEU A 155 7.19 -6.14 -24.95
C LEU A 155 7.69 -6.78 -26.26
N GLN A 156 8.99 -6.92 -26.46
CA GLN A 156 9.58 -7.58 -27.62
C GLN A 156 9.18 -9.06 -27.70
N ALA A 157 9.13 -9.77 -26.57
CA ALA A 157 8.65 -11.14 -26.47
C ALA A 157 7.15 -11.22 -26.78
N SER A 158 6.35 -10.24 -26.36
CA SER A 158 4.92 -10.18 -26.71
C SER A 158 4.69 -9.84 -28.19
N ILE A 159 5.59 -9.06 -28.80
CA ILE A 159 5.58 -8.76 -30.24
C ILE A 159 6.04 -9.99 -31.03
N ALA A 160 7.07 -10.71 -30.55
CA ALA A 160 7.64 -11.88 -31.19
C ALA A 160 6.74 -13.11 -31.07
N ASN A 161 6.09 -13.30 -29.92
CA ASN A 161 5.06 -14.31 -29.67
C ASN A 161 3.73 -13.61 -29.40
N PRO A 162 2.98 -13.19 -30.44
CA PRO A 162 1.66 -12.65 -30.25
C PRO A 162 0.78 -13.74 -29.65
N THR A 163 0.50 -13.66 -28.36
CA THR A 163 -0.46 -14.53 -27.69
C THR A 163 -1.80 -14.38 -28.43
N PRO A 164 -2.35 -15.47 -28.99
CA PRO A 164 -3.65 -15.40 -29.65
C PRO A 164 -4.67 -14.82 -28.66
N PRO A 165 -5.53 -13.87 -29.07
CA PRO A 165 -6.53 -13.32 -28.17
C PRO A 165 -7.33 -14.48 -27.56
N PRO A 166 -7.66 -14.42 -26.26
CA PRO A 166 -8.50 -15.45 -25.65
C PRO A 166 -9.74 -15.56 -26.53
N ARG A 167 -10.01 -16.77 -27.04
CA ARG A 167 -11.20 -17.01 -27.86
C ARG A 167 -12.38 -16.47 -27.07
N LEU A 168 -13.02 -15.42 -27.59
CA LEU A 168 -14.22 -14.87 -27.00
C LEU A 168 -15.13 -16.05 -26.70
N ARG A 169 -15.69 -16.14 -25.48
CA ARG A 169 -16.79 -17.09 -25.27
C ARG A 169 -17.78 -16.82 -26.38
N PRO A 170 -18.20 -17.83 -27.17
CA PRO A 170 -19.13 -17.59 -28.25
C PRO A 170 -20.35 -16.89 -27.64
N LEU A 171 -20.57 -15.64 -28.03
CA LEU A 171 -21.81 -14.97 -27.73
C LEU A 171 -22.88 -15.78 -28.44
N SER A 172 -23.77 -16.40 -27.65
CA SER A 172 -24.88 -17.24 -28.10
C SER A 172 -24.51 -18.46 -28.94
N VAL A 173 -24.38 -19.62 -28.29
CA VAL A 173 -25.18 -20.74 -28.81
C VAL A 173 -26.60 -20.42 -28.34
N PRO A 174 -27.58 -20.18 -29.23
CA PRO A 174 -28.96 -20.11 -28.77
C PRO A 174 -29.24 -21.44 -28.08
N GLU A 175 -29.57 -21.41 -26.79
CA GLU A 175 -30.12 -22.58 -26.11
C GLU A 175 -31.26 -23.08 -27.00
N THR A 176 -31.09 -24.26 -27.60
CA THR A 176 -32.19 -24.91 -28.29
C THR A 176 -33.30 -25.02 -27.26
N PRO A 177 -34.51 -24.48 -27.50
CA PRO A 177 -35.58 -24.58 -26.54
C PRO A 177 -35.87 -26.06 -26.32
N THR A 178 -35.47 -26.60 -25.16
CA THR A 178 -35.84 -27.96 -24.78
C THR A 178 -37.37 -28.00 -24.76
N PRO A 179 -38.01 -28.92 -25.51
CA PRO A 179 -39.45 -28.97 -25.58
C PRO A 179 -40.00 -29.16 -24.16
N ARG A 180 -41.03 -28.40 -23.79
CA ARG A 180 -41.73 -28.61 -22.52
C ARG A 180 -42.44 -29.96 -22.56
N LEU A 181 -41.79 -30.99 -22.03
CA LEU A 181 -42.37 -32.31 -21.89
C LEU A 181 -43.58 -32.25 -20.95
N THR A 182 -44.68 -32.85 -21.37
CA THR A 182 -45.86 -33.08 -20.53
C THR A 182 -45.50 -34.01 -19.37
N ARG A 183 -46.29 -34.01 -18.29
CA ARG A 183 -46.04 -34.87 -17.12
C ARG A 183 -45.90 -36.35 -17.49
N ARG A 184 -46.65 -36.81 -18.51
CA ARG A 184 -46.59 -38.19 -19.00
C ARG A 184 -45.28 -38.50 -19.71
N GLU A 185 -44.78 -37.58 -20.52
CA GLU A 185 -43.49 -37.71 -21.23
C GLU A 185 -42.31 -37.62 -20.27
N LYS A 186 -42.39 -36.79 -19.22
CA LYS A 186 -41.37 -36.75 -18.16
C LYS A 186 -41.28 -38.07 -17.39
N VAL A 187 -42.43 -38.68 -17.06
CA VAL A 187 -42.45 -39.98 -16.39
C VAL A 187 -41.90 -41.07 -17.31
N ALA A 188 -42.23 -41.03 -18.61
CA ALA A 188 -41.68 -41.98 -19.57
C ALA A 188 -40.15 -41.85 -19.74
N ALA A 189 -39.63 -40.62 -19.83
CA ALA A 189 -38.19 -40.36 -19.88
C ALA A 189 -37.48 -40.82 -18.61
N TRP A 190 -38.07 -40.56 -17.43
CA TRP A 190 -37.52 -41.01 -16.15
C TRP A 190 -37.50 -42.54 -16.00
N LEU A 191 -38.53 -43.23 -16.51
CA LEU A 191 -38.56 -44.70 -16.52
C LEU A 191 -37.53 -45.28 -17.49
N ALA A 192 -37.29 -44.63 -18.64
CA ALA A 192 -36.24 -45.04 -19.58
C ALA A 192 -34.83 -44.84 -18.97
N GLU A 193 -34.59 -43.71 -18.29
CA GLU A 193 -33.34 -43.50 -17.53
C GLU A 193 -33.15 -44.55 -16.42
N LEU A 194 -34.23 -44.96 -15.75
CA LEU A 194 -34.20 -46.02 -14.74
C LEU A 194 -33.90 -47.40 -15.34
N GLU A 195 -34.42 -47.71 -16.52
CA GLU A 195 -34.12 -48.95 -17.25
C GLU A 195 -32.67 -48.96 -17.75
N GLU A 196 -32.17 -47.85 -18.29
CA GLU A 196 -30.76 -47.72 -18.69
C GLU A 196 -29.81 -47.83 -17.50
N ALA A 197 -30.15 -47.19 -16.36
CA ALA A 197 -29.36 -47.31 -15.14
C ALA A 197 -29.40 -48.73 -14.56
N ARG A 198 -30.54 -49.43 -14.68
CA ARG A 198 -30.66 -50.83 -14.27
C ARG A 198 -29.86 -51.75 -15.19
N ALA A 199 -29.88 -51.51 -16.50
CA ALA A 199 -29.08 -52.26 -17.46
C ALA A 199 -27.56 -52.02 -17.25
N ALA A 200 -27.16 -50.79 -16.92
CA ALA A 200 -25.79 -50.48 -16.54
C ALA A 200 -25.37 -51.19 -15.24
N ALA A 201 -26.25 -51.21 -14.23
CA ALA A 201 -26.00 -51.93 -12.98
C ALA A 201 -25.97 -53.45 -13.16
N GLU A 202 -26.76 -54.00 -14.09
CA GLU A 202 -26.75 -55.43 -14.44
C GLU A 202 -25.49 -55.80 -15.24
N ALA A 203 -24.98 -54.90 -16.08
CA ALA A 203 -23.68 -55.04 -16.74
C ALA A 203 -22.51 -54.95 -15.75
N ASP A 204 -22.55 -54.04 -14.77
CA ASP A 204 -21.56 -53.96 -13.70
C ASP A 204 -21.64 -55.19 -12.75
N ALA A 205 -22.83 -55.71 -12.48
CA ALA A 205 -23.00 -56.94 -11.70
C ALA A 205 -22.49 -58.18 -12.45
N ALA A 206 -22.64 -58.24 -13.78
CA ALA A 206 -22.04 -59.29 -14.60
C ALA A 206 -20.50 -59.20 -14.62
N ALA A 207 -19.94 -57.99 -14.63
CA ALA A 207 -18.49 -57.79 -14.54
C ALA A 207 -17.90 -58.18 -13.16
N MET A 208 -18.70 -58.10 -12.09
CA MET A 208 -18.31 -58.52 -10.74
C MET A 208 -18.44 -60.03 -10.48
N ALA A 209 -19.12 -60.79 -11.34
CA ALA A 209 -19.32 -62.23 -11.19
C ALA A 209 -18.23 -63.10 -11.86
N GLU A 210 -17.27 -62.49 -12.57
CA GLU A 210 -16.16 -63.21 -13.24
C GLU A 210 -14.80 -63.11 -12.51
N VAL A 211 -14.75 -62.60 -11.27
CA VAL A 211 -13.49 -62.48 -10.48
C VAL A 211 -13.48 -63.36 -9.23
N GLU A 212 -14.07 -64.57 -9.31
CA GLU A 212 -14.01 -65.56 -8.23
C GLU A 212 -13.53 -66.91 -8.74
N ASP A 213 -12.21 -67.04 -8.93
CA ASP A 213 -11.44 -68.28 -8.81
C ASP A 213 -9.94 -67.97 -8.93
N ASP A 214 -9.27 -67.70 -7.81
CA ASP A 214 -7.89 -68.19 -7.57
C ASP A 214 -7.55 -68.05 -6.08
N ALA A 215 -7.68 -69.16 -5.35
CA ALA A 215 -7.17 -69.32 -4.00
C ALA A 215 -5.88 -70.17 -4.05
N PRO A 216 -4.83 -69.80 -3.32
CA PRO A 216 -3.88 -70.79 -2.83
C PRO A 216 -3.94 -70.94 -1.30
N GLU A 217 -4.13 -72.18 -0.88
CA GLU A 217 -4.02 -72.68 0.50
C GLU A 217 -2.57 -72.69 1.01
N ASP A 218 -2.49 -72.66 2.35
CA ASP A 218 -1.35 -72.56 3.27
C ASP A 218 -0.14 -73.47 3.05
N ASP A 219 1.03 -73.00 3.51
CA ASP A 219 1.93 -73.83 4.35
C ASP A 219 2.75 -72.95 5.32
N PRO A 220 2.93 -73.34 6.62
CA PRO A 220 3.60 -72.52 7.64
C PRO A 220 4.94 -73.10 8.11
N VAL A 221 6.06 -72.37 8.08
CA VAL A 221 7.28 -72.71 8.86
C VAL A 221 8.18 -71.49 9.20
N ALA A 222 8.58 -71.43 10.48
CA ALA A 222 9.84 -70.92 11.08
C ALA A 222 10.04 -69.42 11.44
N GLU A 223 10.09 -69.21 12.77
CA GLU A 223 11.11 -68.52 13.59
C GLU A 223 12.09 -67.53 12.95
N ALA A 224 12.10 -66.28 13.47
CA ALA A 224 13.30 -65.58 13.99
C ALA A 224 12.92 -64.25 14.67
N GLU A 225 13.26 -64.11 15.96
CA GLU A 225 13.36 -62.83 16.69
C GLU A 225 14.69 -62.08 16.32
N PRO A 226 15.15 -61.03 17.03
CA PRO A 226 14.66 -59.63 17.09
C PRO A 226 15.82 -58.60 16.92
N ALA A 227 15.52 -57.29 16.94
CA ALA A 227 16.36 -56.11 17.32
C ALA A 227 15.97 -54.91 16.43
N ALA A 228 16.05 -53.62 16.78
CA ALA A 228 16.25 -52.80 17.99
C ALA A 228 16.24 -51.32 17.47
N GLU A 229 16.19 -50.34 18.39
CA GLU A 229 16.45 -48.89 18.19
C GLU A 229 15.35 -48.05 17.51
N ALA A 230 14.56 -47.20 18.20
CA ALA A 230 14.83 -46.02 19.06
C ALA A 230 15.25 -44.74 18.31
N ASP A 231 14.33 -43.76 18.24
CA ASP A 231 14.51 -42.29 18.36
C ASP A 231 13.10 -41.64 18.31
N ALA A 232 12.47 -41.13 19.37
CA ALA A 232 12.73 -39.92 20.16
C ALA A 232 12.34 -38.59 19.46
N ALA A 233 11.18 -38.03 19.86
CA ALA A 233 10.86 -36.59 20.07
C ALA A 233 9.31 -36.43 20.14
N ALA A 234 8.69 -36.16 21.30
CA ALA A 234 8.49 -34.82 21.88
C ALA A 234 7.71 -33.90 20.91
N THR A 235 6.57 -33.27 21.20
CA THR A 235 6.02 -32.72 22.46
C THR A 235 4.64 -32.12 22.14
N ALA A 236 3.68 -32.21 23.08
CA ALA A 236 2.90 -31.13 23.72
C ALA A 236 2.36 -29.96 22.87
N GLU A 237 1.22 -29.32 23.10
CA GLU A 237 0.12 -29.34 24.07
C GLU A 237 -0.93 -28.44 23.39
N VAL A 238 -2.21 -28.78 23.50
CA VAL A 238 -3.31 -27.94 22.99
C VAL A 238 -3.72 -27.03 24.13
N GLU A 239 -3.26 -25.78 24.10
CA GLU A 239 -3.75 -24.68 24.92
C GLU A 239 -4.74 -23.85 24.09
N ASP A 240 -6.01 -23.92 24.50
CA ASP A 240 -7.08 -22.99 24.19
C ASP A 240 -6.74 -21.64 24.83
N ASP A 241 -6.42 -20.63 24.02
CA ASP A 241 -6.25 -19.24 24.49
C ASP A 241 -7.25 -18.35 23.74
N LEU A 242 -8.37 -18.08 24.41
CA LEU A 242 -9.34 -17.05 24.06
C LEU A 242 -8.76 -15.69 24.47
N PRO A 243 -8.65 -14.69 23.58
CA PRO A 243 -8.32 -13.35 24.03
C PRO A 243 -9.52 -12.69 24.72
N GLU A 244 -9.23 -12.21 25.93
CA GLU A 244 -10.04 -11.38 26.82
C GLU A 244 -10.64 -10.16 26.09
N GLU A 245 -11.94 -9.93 26.31
CA GLU A 245 -12.59 -8.64 26.11
C GLU A 245 -12.25 -7.74 27.30
N ASP A 246 -11.38 -6.77 27.09
CA ASP A 246 -11.28 -5.58 27.94
C ASP A 246 -10.76 -4.41 27.10
N ASP A 247 -11.65 -3.52 26.66
CA ASP A 247 -11.30 -2.09 26.60
C ASP A 247 -12.54 -1.17 26.63
N ALA A 248 -12.57 -0.40 27.71
CA ALA A 248 -13.01 0.98 27.86
C ALA A 248 -14.52 1.37 27.99
N PRO A 249 -14.81 2.29 28.95
CA PRO A 249 -16.14 2.82 29.20
C PRO A 249 -16.59 3.85 28.16
N GLU A 250 -17.91 3.89 27.98
CA GLU A 250 -18.67 4.86 27.20
C GLU A 250 -18.39 6.30 27.68
N ASP A 251 -17.79 7.13 26.82
CA ASP A 251 -17.69 8.58 27.02
C ASP A 251 -18.96 9.23 26.45
N GLU A 252 -19.77 9.79 27.34
CA GLU A 252 -20.96 10.59 27.02
C GLU A 252 -20.57 11.89 26.27
N PRO A 253 -21.38 12.39 25.32
CA PRO A 253 -21.17 13.72 24.77
C PRO A 253 -21.63 14.80 25.78
N VAL A 254 -20.66 15.46 26.41
CA VAL A 254 -20.88 16.66 27.23
C VAL A 254 -21.24 17.85 26.33
N ALA A 255 -22.49 18.29 26.48
CA ALA A 255 -23.01 19.66 26.47
C ALA A 255 -22.43 20.68 25.48
N GLU A 256 -23.31 21.09 24.56
CA GLU A 256 -23.32 22.42 23.96
C GLU A 256 -23.34 23.49 25.07
N ALA A 257 -22.31 24.33 25.10
CA ALA A 257 -22.30 25.56 25.86
C ALA A 257 -22.08 26.73 24.91
N GLU A 258 -23.13 27.54 24.77
CA GLU A 258 -23.13 28.86 24.13
C GLU A 258 -22.01 29.76 24.67
N PRO A 259 -21.60 30.79 23.90
CA PRO A 259 -21.28 32.05 24.52
C PRO A 259 -22.36 33.10 24.20
N ALA A 260 -22.94 33.56 25.30
CA ALA A 260 -23.78 34.73 25.44
C ALA A 260 -23.27 35.94 24.63
N ALA A 261 -24.22 36.55 23.93
CA ALA A 261 -24.14 37.92 23.48
C ALA A 261 -24.62 38.84 24.63
N GLU A 262 -23.70 39.64 25.16
CA GLU A 262 -23.97 40.78 26.04
C GLU A 262 -22.96 41.87 25.61
N ALA A 263 -23.35 42.86 24.82
CA ALA A 263 -24.08 44.07 25.19
C ALA A 263 -23.36 44.89 26.29
N ALA A 264 -22.47 45.81 25.90
CA ALA A 264 -22.22 47.02 26.66
C ALA A 264 -21.54 48.11 25.82
N ALA A 265 -22.29 49.23 25.69
CA ALA A 265 -21.85 50.63 25.76
C ALA A 265 -20.84 51.16 24.71
N ALA A 266 -21.23 52.06 23.79
CA ALA A 266 -21.56 53.47 24.02
C ALA A 266 -20.36 54.28 24.54
N ASP A 267 -19.68 54.99 23.63
CA ASP A 267 -19.14 56.34 23.87
C ASP A 267 -18.72 56.95 22.53
N GLU A 268 -19.60 57.75 21.92
CA GLU A 268 -19.18 58.96 21.21
C GLU A 268 -19.01 60.03 22.30
N PRO A 269 -17.99 60.89 22.19
CA PRO A 269 -18.40 62.25 21.87
C PRO A 269 -17.56 62.96 20.81
N GLU A 270 -18.27 63.95 20.28
CA GLU A 270 -17.96 65.02 19.35
C GLU A 270 -16.69 65.81 19.64
N ASP A 271 -16.33 66.58 18.61
CA ASP A 271 -15.67 67.89 18.65
C ASP A 271 -14.12 67.90 18.64
N GLU A 272 -13.56 68.35 17.52
CA GLU A 272 -13.02 69.72 17.46
C GLU A 272 -12.48 69.99 16.05
N SER A 273 -13.26 70.78 15.32
CA SER A 273 -12.79 71.66 14.28
C SER A 273 -11.93 72.79 14.89
N GLU A 274 -10.63 72.84 14.59
CA GLU A 274 -9.82 74.06 14.74
C GLU A 274 -8.64 74.10 13.74
N GLU A 275 -8.85 74.84 12.66
CA GLU A 275 -7.99 75.92 12.14
C GLU A 275 -6.45 75.85 12.37
N LYS A 276 -5.69 75.53 11.32
CA LYS A 276 -4.69 76.43 10.69
C LYS A 276 -4.02 75.84 9.44
#